data_AF-A0A497N2Q7-F1
#
_entry.id   AF-A0A497N2Q7-F1
#
_cell.length_a   1.000
_cell.length_b   1.000
_cell.length_c   1.000
_cell.angle_alpha   90.00
_cell.angle_beta   90.00
_cell.angle_gamma   90.00
#
_symmetry.space_group_name_H-M   'P 1'
#
loop_
_entity.id
_entity.type
_entity.pdbx_description
1 polymer ?
#
loop_
_entity_poly.entity_id
_entity_poly.type
_entity_poly.pdbx_seq_one_letter_code
_entity_poly.pdbx_strand_id
1 'polypeptide(L)'
;ADIGADLVGKVEVGIPEDDPRNPAVIADNVGDNVGDVAGMGADIFDSYVASLVSAMLLGAAYYGVSGAILPLLLAAMGVIAAIIGVFLVRVRRGEDPGKALNRGTYITCLLFSILAFAVIYLQGYDLNLFYSTIAGLVAGVVIGVTSDYFTSINRRPVQVIAESSQTGAAINLLTGFSYGLISIVPSIVGICAATIAAWFFAGLYGIAISAVGMLSITGMIVSSDAYGPIVDNAKGIAEQAGLEEEVVGPLDLLDAAGNTTKAITKGFAIGAAALTVLSLFASYAEIVGIERIDLMKPHVIVGAFIGAFIPPLFSAMLILGVGRNAFRMIEEVRRQFREIPGLMDGRARPDYARCVDIATKGALRELIPPSLLSIAITLIVGFVLGVEALGGYLAGSILTGIVFALYMANAGGAWDNAKKYIEEGYFGGKGSEAHKAAVVGDTVGDPFKDTAGPSLNTLLCVISLVASTFAPLILRYTLLR
;
A
#
# COMPACT_ATOMS: atom_id res chain seq x y z
N ALA A 1 8.23 10.19 11.50
CA ALA A 1 9.31 10.86 12.25
C ALA A 1 10.20 11.53 11.22
N ASP A 2 10.50 10.80 10.15
CA ASP A 2 10.73 11.20 8.75
C ASP A 2 10.61 12.71 8.47
N ILE A 3 9.41 13.23 8.18
CA ILE A 3 9.19 14.67 7.91
C ILE A 3 9.91 15.62 8.90
N GLY A 4 9.90 15.29 10.19
CA GLY A 4 10.57 16.09 11.21
C GLY A 4 12.09 15.95 11.20
N ALA A 5 12.60 14.75 10.93
CA ALA A 5 14.03 14.49 10.77
C ALA A 5 14.57 15.18 9.50
N ASP A 6 13.88 15.00 8.37
CA ASP A 6 14.27 15.48 7.06
C ASP A 6 14.17 16.99 6.91
N LEU A 7 13.05 17.60 7.31
CA LEU A 7 12.85 19.03 7.13
C LEU A 7 13.82 19.83 8.00
N VAL A 8 14.00 19.44 9.27
CA VAL A 8 14.94 20.17 10.14
C VAL A 8 16.39 19.79 9.82
N GLY A 9 16.69 18.51 9.63
CA GLY A 9 18.04 18.04 9.35
C GLY A 9 18.57 18.53 8.00
N LYS A 10 17.91 18.15 6.90
CA LYS A 10 18.39 18.41 5.53
C LYS A 10 18.15 19.86 5.10
N VAL A 11 16.96 20.41 5.37
CA VAL A 11 16.55 21.72 4.80
C VAL A 11 16.97 22.90 5.68
N GLU A 12 16.78 22.82 7.00
CA GLU A 12 17.07 23.94 7.89
C GLU A 12 18.53 23.98 8.35
N VAL A 13 19.05 22.82 8.76
CA VAL A 13 20.36 22.72 9.40
C VAL A 13 21.45 22.32 8.39
N GLY A 14 21.10 21.57 7.34
CA GLY A 14 22.04 21.13 6.30
C GLY A 14 22.96 20.00 6.76
N ILE A 15 22.51 19.14 7.68
CA ILE A 15 23.21 17.90 8.04
C ILE A 15 22.81 16.75 7.09
N PRO A 16 23.65 15.72 6.94
CA PRO A 16 23.30 14.51 6.21
C PRO A 16 21.98 13.88 6.67
N GLU A 17 21.41 13.06 5.79
CA GLU A 17 20.36 12.09 6.14
C GLU A 17 20.86 11.17 7.25
N ASP A 18 19.97 10.66 8.09
CA ASP A 18 20.30 9.75 9.19
C ASP A 18 21.42 10.18 10.18
N ASP A 19 21.81 11.46 10.18
CA ASP A 19 22.92 11.93 11.00
C ASP A 19 22.63 11.71 12.50
N PRO A 20 23.58 11.13 13.28
CA PRO A 20 23.36 10.79 14.68
C PRO A 20 23.11 12.01 15.56
N ARG A 21 23.41 13.24 15.12
CA ARG A 21 23.09 14.47 15.83
C ARG A 21 21.59 14.80 15.78
N ASN A 22 20.85 14.24 14.84
CA ASN A 22 19.42 14.48 14.69
C ASN A 22 18.63 13.65 15.72
N PRO A 23 17.92 14.28 16.69
CA PRO A 23 17.14 13.54 17.70
C PRO A 23 15.99 12.71 17.13
N ALA A 24 15.53 13.00 15.91
CA ALA A 24 14.43 12.27 15.31
C ALA A 24 14.84 10.97 14.60
N VAL A 25 16.14 10.76 14.33
CA VAL A 25 16.59 9.66 13.46
C VAL A 25 16.25 8.27 14.00
N ILE A 26 16.35 8.06 15.32
CA ILE A 26 15.97 6.78 15.92
C ILE A 26 14.47 6.55 15.80
N ALA A 27 13.65 7.60 15.95
CA ALA A 27 12.20 7.48 15.76
C ALA A 27 11.85 7.23 14.28
N ASP A 28 12.75 7.60 13.37
CA ASP A 28 12.63 7.38 11.94
C ASP A 28 12.88 5.93 11.57
N ASN A 29 14.08 5.41 11.88
CA ASN A 29 14.39 4.01 11.58
C ASN A 29 13.48 3.03 12.34
N VAL A 30 13.04 3.37 13.56
CA VAL A 30 11.99 2.60 14.27
C VAL A 30 10.66 2.67 13.50
N GLY A 31 10.34 3.83 12.93
CA GLY A 31 9.18 4.05 12.06
C GLY A 31 9.14 3.09 10.87
N ASP A 32 10.25 2.88 10.18
CA ASP A 32 10.32 1.95 9.03
C ASP A 32 9.96 0.51 9.45
N ASN A 33 10.43 0.08 10.62
CA ASN A 33 10.11 -1.26 11.13
C ASN A 33 8.63 -1.37 11.56
N VAL A 34 8.10 -0.33 12.21
CA VAL A 34 6.74 -0.35 12.76
C VAL A 34 5.68 -0.16 11.66
N GLY A 35 5.91 0.76 10.73
CA GLY A 35 5.01 1.06 9.62
C GLY A 35 5.26 0.12 8.45
N ASP A 36 6.44 0.24 7.84
CA ASP A 36 6.72 -0.33 6.53
C ASP A 36 7.00 -1.83 6.56
N VAL A 37 7.33 -2.41 7.72
CA VAL A 37 7.43 -3.86 7.89
C VAL A 37 6.20 -4.42 8.60
N ALA A 38 5.95 -4.02 9.85
CA ALA A 38 4.87 -4.63 10.63
C ALA A 38 3.47 -4.23 10.13
N GLY A 39 3.25 -2.95 9.80
CA GLY A 39 1.99 -2.48 9.22
C GLY A 39 1.72 -3.07 7.85
N MET A 40 2.71 -3.04 6.97
CA MET A 40 2.64 -3.60 5.61
C MET A 40 2.37 -5.11 5.62
N GLY A 41 3.08 -5.85 6.47
CA GLY A 41 2.84 -7.29 6.67
C GLY A 41 1.43 -7.59 7.17
N ALA A 42 0.88 -6.76 8.07
CA ALA A 42 -0.48 -6.90 8.55
C ALA A 42 -1.53 -6.57 7.47
N ASP A 43 -1.31 -5.55 6.64
CA ASP A 43 -2.22 -5.15 5.55
C ASP A 43 -2.34 -6.25 4.48
N ILE A 44 -1.19 -6.79 4.05
CA ILE A 44 -1.18 -7.89 3.09
C ILE A 44 -1.79 -9.16 3.71
N PHE A 45 -1.50 -9.44 4.99
CA PHE A 45 -2.10 -10.58 5.68
C PHE A 45 -3.63 -10.47 5.75
N ASP A 46 -4.16 -9.29 6.08
CA ASP A 46 -5.61 -9.04 6.10
C ASP A 46 -6.23 -9.29 4.72
N SER A 47 -5.66 -8.70 3.66
CA SER A 47 -6.10 -8.91 2.28
C SER A 47 -6.04 -10.39 1.87
N TYR A 48 -4.96 -11.08 2.23
CA TYR A 48 -4.79 -12.52 1.96
C TYR A 48 -5.89 -13.36 2.61
N VAL A 49 -6.10 -13.20 3.92
CA VAL A 49 -7.12 -13.94 4.67
C VAL A 49 -8.53 -13.59 4.19
N ALA A 50 -8.82 -12.31 3.98
CA ALA A 50 -10.12 -11.86 3.53
C ALA A 50 -10.48 -12.43 2.14
N SER A 51 -9.51 -12.46 1.22
CA SER A 51 -9.70 -13.05 -0.11
C SER A 51 -10.02 -14.55 -0.04
N LEU A 52 -9.30 -15.29 0.82
CA LEU A 52 -9.52 -16.72 1.03
C LEU A 52 -10.88 -16.97 1.67
N VAL A 53 -11.22 -16.29 2.76
CA VAL A 53 -12.51 -16.47 3.46
C VAL A 53 -13.68 -16.13 2.52
N SER A 54 -13.56 -15.05 1.74
CA SER A 54 -14.57 -14.69 0.75
C SER A 54 -14.74 -15.75 -0.34
N ALA A 55 -13.61 -16.25 -0.90
CA ALA A 55 -13.65 -17.34 -1.86
C ALA A 55 -14.21 -18.63 -1.25
N MET A 56 -13.89 -18.94 0.00
CA MET A 56 -14.44 -20.11 0.71
C MET A 56 -15.96 -20.00 0.88
N LEU A 57 -16.46 -18.82 1.23
CA LEU A 57 -17.89 -18.58 1.43
C LEU A 57 -18.66 -18.75 0.12
N LEU A 58 -18.20 -18.10 -0.96
CA LEU A 58 -18.80 -18.25 -2.28
C LEU A 58 -18.64 -19.68 -2.82
N GLY A 59 -17.47 -20.28 -2.64
CA GLY A 59 -17.19 -21.65 -3.04
C GLY A 59 -18.12 -22.65 -2.35
N ALA A 60 -18.38 -22.46 -1.05
CA ALA A 60 -19.35 -23.25 -0.30
C ALA A 60 -20.78 -23.08 -0.84
N ALA A 61 -21.18 -21.85 -1.16
CA ALA A 61 -22.51 -21.54 -1.69
C ALA A 61 -22.77 -22.17 -3.07
N TYR A 62 -21.79 -22.08 -3.99
CA TYR A 62 -21.98 -22.51 -5.39
C TYR A 62 -21.50 -23.94 -5.69
N TYR A 63 -20.46 -24.43 -5.00
CA TYR A 63 -19.78 -25.71 -5.29
C TYR A 63 -19.65 -26.61 -4.04
N GLY A 64 -20.27 -26.25 -2.92
CA GLY A 64 -20.22 -26.99 -1.67
C GLY A 64 -18.80 -27.06 -1.07
N VAL A 65 -18.55 -28.11 -0.29
CA VAL A 65 -17.27 -28.29 0.44
C VAL A 65 -16.06 -28.27 -0.50
N SER A 66 -16.21 -28.80 -1.72
CA SER A 66 -15.15 -28.81 -2.72
C SER A 66 -14.73 -27.37 -3.11
N GLY A 67 -15.71 -26.49 -3.38
CA GLY A 67 -15.44 -25.08 -3.64
C GLY A 67 -14.79 -24.36 -2.46
N ALA A 68 -15.19 -24.68 -1.23
CA ALA A 68 -14.56 -24.09 -0.06
C ALA A 68 -13.07 -24.50 0.13
N ILE A 69 -12.67 -25.68 -0.35
CA ILE A 69 -11.30 -26.20 -0.18
C ILE A 69 -10.34 -25.66 -1.25
N LEU A 70 -10.81 -25.43 -2.48
CA LEU A 70 -9.98 -24.96 -3.58
C LEU A 70 -9.10 -23.73 -3.26
N PRO A 71 -9.61 -22.61 -2.70
CA PRO A 71 -8.78 -21.45 -2.41
C PRO A 71 -7.65 -21.77 -1.42
N LEU A 72 -7.86 -22.69 -0.47
CA LEU A 72 -6.83 -23.15 0.47
C LEU A 72 -5.74 -23.97 -0.24
N LEU A 73 -6.11 -24.80 -1.22
CA LEU A 73 -5.14 -25.55 -2.02
C LEU A 73 -4.30 -24.62 -2.90
N LEU A 74 -4.93 -23.62 -3.52
CA LEU A 74 -4.23 -22.61 -4.31
C LEU A 74 -3.26 -21.80 -3.44
N ALA A 75 -3.70 -21.39 -2.24
CA ALA A 75 -2.84 -20.76 -1.24
C ALA A 75 -1.62 -21.63 -0.88
N ALA A 76 -1.81 -22.92 -0.62
CA ALA A 76 -0.72 -23.84 -0.30
C ALA A 76 0.28 -23.98 -1.48
N MET A 77 -0.21 -24.05 -2.71
CA MET A 77 0.66 -24.07 -3.90
C MET A 77 1.41 -22.75 -4.07
N GLY A 78 0.77 -21.63 -3.75
CA GLY A 78 1.39 -20.30 -3.72
C GLY A 78 2.55 -20.22 -2.73
N VAL A 79 2.39 -20.76 -1.51
CA VAL A 79 3.46 -20.85 -0.51
C VAL A 79 4.64 -21.67 -1.03
N ILE A 80 4.38 -22.83 -1.63
CA ILE A 80 5.44 -23.68 -2.21
C ILE A 80 6.17 -22.93 -3.33
N ALA A 81 5.43 -22.28 -4.24
CA ALA A 81 6.00 -21.49 -5.32
C ALA A 81 6.87 -20.35 -4.79
N ALA A 82 6.41 -19.64 -3.76
CA ALA A 82 7.14 -18.54 -3.13
C ALA A 82 8.44 -19.02 -2.46
N ILE A 83 8.41 -20.14 -1.72
CA ILE A 83 9.61 -20.72 -1.11
C ILE A 83 10.66 -21.01 -2.18
N ILE A 84 10.27 -21.70 -3.27
CA ILE A 84 11.18 -22.02 -4.37
C ILE A 84 11.67 -20.74 -5.04
N GLY A 85 10.78 -19.77 -5.29
CA GLY A 85 11.09 -18.48 -5.89
C GLY A 85 12.16 -17.70 -5.11
N VAL A 86 11.99 -17.60 -3.79
CA VAL A 86 12.94 -16.93 -2.88
C VAL A 86 14.32 -17.58 -2.95
N PHE A 87 14.42 -18.92 -2.93
CA PHE A 87 15.71 -19.62 -3.05
C PHE A 87 16.42 -19.42 -4.39
N LEU A 88 15.67 -19.05 -5.43
CA LEU A 88 16.21 -18.76 -6.77
C LEU A 88 16.63 -17.30 -6.94
N VAL A 89 16.27 -16.41 -6.02
CA VAL A 89 16.77 -15.03 -6.01
C VAL A 89 18.26 -15.06 -5.64
N ARG A 90 19.10 -14.73 -6.62
CA ARG A 90 20.54 -14.55 -6.44
C ARG A 90 20.97 -13.30 -7.18
N VAL A 91 21.66 -12.41 -6.47
CA VAL A 91 22.29 -11.20 -7.02
C VAL A 91 23.75 -11.55 -7.34
N ARG A 92 24.15 -11.44 -8.61
CA ARG A 92 25.56 -11.59 -9.00
C ARG A 92 26.32 -10.28 -8.74
N ARG A 93 27.64 -10.34 -8.57
CA ARG A 93 28.47 -9.11 -8.44
C ARG A 93 28.26 -8.21 -9.66
N GLY A 94 27.89 -6.94 -9.40
CA GLY A 94 27.61 -5.94 -10.44
C GLY A 94 26.24 -6.08 -11.13
N GLU A 95 25.40 -7.01 -10.69
CA GLU A 95 24.01 -7.10 -11.13
C GLU A 95 23.12 -6.15 -10.32
N ASP A 96 22.19 -5.49 -11.00
CA ASP A 96 21.14 -4.68 -10.37
C ASP A 96 20.24 -5.59 -9.49
N PRO A 97 20.20 -5.38 -8.16
CA PRO A 97 19.41 -6.18 -7.25
C PRO A 97 17.91 -6.15 -7.57
N GLY A 98 17.40 -5.03 -8.11
CA GLY A 98 16.00 -4.90 -8.50
C GLY A 98 15.61 -5.87 -9.62
N LYS A 99 16.50 -6.11 -10.59
CA LYS A 99 16.28 -7.12 -11.64
C LYS A 99 16.27 -8.54 -11.08
N ALA A 100 17.09 -8.83 -10.08
CA ALA A 100 17.12 -10.13 -9.44
C ALA A 100 15.82 -10.41 -8.66
N LEU A 101 15.31 -9.41 -7.93
CA LEU A 101 14.04 -9.48 -7.21
C LEU A 101 12.86 -9.68 -8.17
N ASN A 102 12.80 -8.88 -9.24
CA ASN A 102 11.78 -9.01 -10.29
C ASN A 102 11.80 -10.39 -10.97
N ARG A 103 13.00 -10.92 -11.27
CA ARG A 103 13.16 -12.28 -11.79
C ARG A 103 12.60 -13.32 -10.82
N GLY A 104 12.85 -13.17 -9.52
CA GLY A 104 12.27 -14.04 -8.49
C GLY A 104 10.74 -14.02 -8.51
N THR A 105 10.13 -12.84 -8.63
CA THR A 105 8.68 -12.69 -8.74
C THR A 105 8.13 -13.38 -9.98
N TYR A 106 8.73 -13.18 -11.16
CA TYR A 106 8.27 -13.81 -12.39
C TYR A 106 8.40 -15.34 -12.36
N ILE A 107 9.49 -15.86 -11.80
CA ILE A 107 9.66 -17.31 -11.60
C ILE A 107 8.58 -17.84 -10.65
N THR A 108 8.28 -17.13 -9.57
CA THR A 108 7.22 -17.49 -8.63
C THR A 108 5.85 -17.53 -9.32
N CYS A 109 5.53 -16.53 -10.14
CA CYS A 109 4.28 -16.52 -10.93
C CYS A 109 4.18 -17.74 -11.85
N LEU A 110 5.27 -18.07 -12.56
CA LEU A 110 5.30 -19.20 -13.48
C LEU A 110 5.12 -20.53 -12.74
N LEU A 111 5.87 -20.73 -11.64
CA LEU A 111 5.76 -21.92 -10.80
C LEU A 111 4.36 -22.06 -10.21
N PHE A 112 3.81 -20.98 -9.67
CA PHE A 112 2.44 -20.98 -9.15
C PHE A 112 1.44 -21.35 -10.25
N SER A 113 1.56 -20.80 -11.46
CA SER A 113 0.67 -21.12 -12.58
C SER A 113 0.69 -22.62 -12.92
N ILE A 114 1.87 -23.24 -12.94
CA ILE A 114 2.01 -24.68 -13.20
C ILE A 114 1.38 -25.51 -12.07
N LEU A 115 1.63 -25.14 -10.80
CA LEU A 115 1.10 -25.85 -9.65
C LEU A 115 -0.42 -25.69 -9.52
N ALA A 116 -0.95 -24.49 -9.79
CA ALA A 116 -2.38 -24.20 -9.80
C ALA A 116 -3.09 -25.03 -10.88
N PHE A 117 -2.52 -25.11 -12.09
CA PHE A 117 -3.04 -25.98 -13.15
C PHE A 117 -3.07 -27.45 -12.70
N ALA A 118 -1.97 -27.95 -12.14
CA ALA A 118 -1.87 -29.32 -11.67
C ALA A 118 -2.93 -29.64 -10.60
N VAL A 119 -3.11 -28.77 -9.60
CA VAL A 119 -4.11 -28.96 -8.55
C VAL A 119 -5.53 -28.95 -9.12
N ILE A 120 -5.86 -27.97 -9.96
CA ILE A 120 -7.20 -27.86 -10.55
C ILE A 120 -7.52 -29.08 -11.42
N TYR A 121 -6.58 -29.48 -12.27
CA TYR A 121 -6.74 -30.62 -13.17
C TYR A 121 -6.83 -31.96 -12.42
N LEU A 122 -5.92 -32.22 -11.47
CA LEU A 122 -5.86 -33.50 -10.75
C LEU A 122 -7.03 -33.71 -9.78
N GLN A 123 -7.58 -32.62 -9.22
CA GLN A 123 -8.76 -32.68 -8.36
C GLN A 123 -10.08 -32.69 -9.15
N GLY A 124 -10.02 -32.59 -10.48
CA GLY A 124 -11.19 -32.64 -11.35
C GLY A 124 -12.06 -31.38 -11.32
N TYR A 125 -11.50 -30.23 -10.94
CA TYR A 125 -12.19 -28.94 -11.04
C TYR A 125 -12.29 -28.47 -12.50
N ASP A 126 -13.26 -27.61 -12.78
CA ASP A 126 -13.37 -26.96 -14.09
C ASP A 126 -12.15 -26.06 -14.36
N LEU A 127 -11.55 -26.20 -15.55
CA LEU A 127 -10.43 -25.38 -16.01
C LEU A 127 -10.79 -23.89 -16.10
N ASN A 128 -12.07 -23.53 -16.15
CA ASN A 128 -12.53 -22.16 -16.00
C ASN A 128 -12.05 -21.50 -14.69
N LEU A 129 -11.91 -22.27 -13.61
CA LEU A 129 -11.36 -21.79 -12.34
C LEU A 129 -9.86 -21.52 -12.43
N PHE A 130 -9.15 -22.28 -13.28
CA PHE A 130 -7.73 -22.00 -13.57
C PHE A 130 -7.59 -20.68 -14.33
N TYR A 131 -8.38 -20.47 -15.39
CA TYR A 131 -8.34 -19.20 -16.12
C TYR A 131 -8.73 -18.00 -15.26
N SER A 132 -9.68 -18.17 -14.32
CA SER A 132 -10.02 -17.14 -13.33
C SER A 132 -8.84 -16.83 -12.39
N THR A 133 -8.15 -17.86 -11.90
CA THR A 133 -6.94 -17.73 -11.07
C THR A 133 -5.84 -16.96 -11.81
N ILE A 134 -5.58 -17.31 -13.07
CA ILE A 134 -4.56 -16.66 -13.91
C ILE A 134 -4.94 -15.22 -14.24
N ALA A 135 -6.22 -14.91 -14.46
CA ALA A 135 -6.67 -13.54 -14.71
C ALA A 135 -6.26 -12.60 -13.57
N GLY A 136 -6.41 -13.03 -12.32
CA GLY A 136 -5.98 -12.27 -11.14
C GLY A 136 -4.47 -12.15 -11.02
N LEU A 137 -3.74 -13.25 -11.24
CA LEU A 137 -2.27 -13.23 -11.23
C LEU A 137 -1.72 -12.25 -12.28
N VAL A 138 -2.27 -12.27 -13.50
CA VAL A 138 -1.88 -11.36 -14.59
C VAL A 138 -2.23 -9.91 -14.24
N ALA A 139 -3.41 -9.64 -13.69
CA ALA A 139 -3.75 -8.29 -13.22
C ALA A 139 -2.75 -7.79 -12.17
N GLY A 140 -2.33 -8.63 -11.22
CA GLY A 140 -1.32 -8.24 -10.25
C GLY A 140 0.03 -7.91 -10.87
N VAL A 141 0.48 -8.68 -11.87
CA VAL A 141 1.70 -8.36 -12.62
C VAL A 141 1.57 -7.04 -13.38
N VAL A 142 0.42 -6.80 -14.05
CA VAL A 142 0.17 -5.55 -14.77
C VAL A 142 0.19 -4.35 -13.82
N ILE A 143 -0.45 -4.46 -12.66
CA ILE A 143 -0.48 -3.38 -11.65
C ILE A 143 0.92 -3.12 -11.11
N GLY A 144 1.70 -4.15 -10.81
CA GLY A 144 3.08 -4.00 -10.36
C GLY A 144 3.97 -3.32 -11.39
N VAL A 145 3.94 -3.77 -12.65
CA VAL A 145 4.75 -3.20 -13.75
C VAL A 145 4.34 -1.76 -14.07
N THR A 146 3.05 -1.46 -14.03
CA THR A 146 2.57 -0.09 -14.30
C THR A 146 2.90 0.83 -13.14
N SER A 147 2.84 0.36 -11.89
CA SER A 147 3.29 1.13 -10.72
C SER A 147 4.79 1.43 -10.81
N ASP A 148 5.64 0.46 -11.19
CA ASP A 148 7.07 0.70 -11.50
C ASP A 148 7.26 1.79 -12.57
N TYR A 149 6.47 1.76 -13.65
CA TYR A 149 6.59 2.75 -14.72
C TYR A 149 6.37 4.20 -14.24
N PHE A 150 5.42 4.41 -13.32
CA PHE A 150 5.08 5.75 -12.82
C PHE A 150 5.94 6.20 -11.63
N THR A 151 6.61 5.27 -10.94
CA THR A 151 7.32 5.57 -9.70
C THR A 151 8.84 5.39 -9.80
N SER A 152 9.37 4.62 -10.75
CA SER A 152 10.81 4.35 -10.84
C SER A 152 11.62 5.55 -11.37
N ILE A 153 12.78 5.79 -10.77
CA ILE A 153 13.78 6.82 -11.15
C ILE A 153 14.21 6.74 -12.63
N ASN A 154 14.16 5.53 -13.21
CA ASN A 154 14.62 5.26 -14.58
C ASN A 154 13.56 5.54 -15.64
N ARG A 155 12.40 6.07 -15.24
CA ARG A 155 11.23 6.24 -16.10
C ARG A 155 10.89 7.70 -16.28
N ARG A 156 10.29 7.98 -17.45
CA ARG A 156 9.94 9.33 -17.89
C ARG A 156 9.05 10.10 -16.89
N PRO A 157 8.01 9.51 -16.26
CA PRO A 157 7.16 10.26 -15.33
C PRO A 157 7.93 10.91 -14.19
N VAL A 158 8.81 10.15 -13.53
CA VAL A 158 9.64 10.64 -12.42
C VAL A 158 10.65 11.68 -12.88
N GLN A 159 11.31 11.44 -14.01
CA GLN A 159 12.29 12.38 -14.57
C GLN A 159 11.66 13.73 -14.90
N VAL A 160 10.41 13.74 -15.40
CA VAL A 160 9.66 14.98 -15.66
C VAL A 160 9.29 15.70 -14.36
N ILE A 161 8.91 14.96 -13.31
CA ILE A 161 8.66 15.54 -11.98
C ILE A 161 9.95 16.17 -11.44
N ALA A 162 11.08 15.48 -11.52
CA ALA A 162 12.39 15.99 -11.10
C ALA A 162 12.82 17.23 -11.93
N GLU A 163 12.65 17.19 -13.25
CA GLU A 163 12.93 18.33 -14.13
C GLU A 163 12.10 19.55 -13.74
N SER A 164 10.81 19.34 -13.41
CA SER A 164 9.89 20.40 -13.02
C SER A 164 10.29 21.11 -11.72
N SER A 165 11.04 20.43 -10.85
CA SER A 165 11.59 21.02 -9.61
C SER A 165 12.51 22.21 -9.87
N GLN A 166 13.13 22.32 -11.06
CA GLN A 166 13.93 23.50 -11.45
C GLN A 166 13.11 24.79 -11.47
N THR A 167 11.78 24.69 -11.63
CA THR A 167 10.86 25.84 -11.63
C THR A 167 10.22 26.10 -10.27
N GLY A 168 10.53 25.27 -9.26
CA GLY A 168 10.08 25.41 -7.88
C GLY A 168 9.02 24.38 -7.45
N ALA A 169 8.72 24.37 -6.15
CA ALA A 169 7.89 23.36 -5.51
C ALA A 169 6.44 23.31 -6.05
N ALA A 170 5.86 24.46 -6.43
CA ALA A 170 4.48 24.50 -6.92
C ALA A 170 4.29 23.68 -8.20
N ILE A 171 5.23 23.77 -9.14
CA ILE A 171 5.17 23.00 -10.39
C ILE A 171 5.51 21.53 -10.15
N ASN A 172 6.45 21.24 -9.25
CA ASN A 172 6.73 19.86 -8.81
C ASN A 172 5.46 19.18 -8.24
N LEU A 173 4.73 19.86 -7.36
CA LEU A 173 3.48 19.36 -6.79
C LEU A 173 2.39 19.20 -7.87
N LEU A 174 2.20 20.17 -8.75
CA LEU A 174 1.21 20.04 -9.85
C LEU A 174 1.54 18.86 -10.78
N THR A 175 2.82 18.66 -11.07
CA THR A 175 3.29 17.60 -11.98
C THR A 175 3.11 16.24 -11.33
N GLY A 176 3.54 16.06 -10.08
CA GLY A 176 3.37 14.81 -9.35
C GLY A 176 1.90 14.47 -9.08
N PHE A 177 1.07 15.46 -8.73
CA PHE A 177 -0.38 15.30 -8.62
C PHE A 177 -0.99 14.77 -9.92
N SER A 178 -0.60 15.36 -11.05
CA SER A 178 -1.12 15.00 -12.38
C SER A 178 -0.69 13.60 -12.80
N TYR A 179 0.59 13.24 -12.66
CA TYR A 179 1.08 11.90 -12.98
C TYR A 179 0.52 10.84 -12.03
N GLY A 180 0.31 11.17 -10.76
CA GLY A 180 -0.41 10.32 -9.82
C GLY A 180 -1.81 9.97 -10.33
N LEU A 181 -2.59 10.96 -10.79
CA LEU A 181 -3.92 10.71 -11.37
C LEU A 181 -3.86 9.91 -12.68
N ILE A 182 -2.87 10.14 -13.53
CA ILE A 182 -2.70 9.37 -14.77
C ILE A 182 -2.35 7.90 -14.44
N SER A 183 -1.56 7.67 -13.39
CA SER A 183 -1.07 6.34 -13.00
C SER A 183 -2.17 5.36 -12.61
N ILE A 184 -3.36 5.85 -12.23
CA ILE A 184 -4.48 4.98 -11.83
C ILE A 184 -5.05 4.21 -13.03
N VAL A 185 -4.95 4.77 -14.24
CA VAL A 185 -5.70 4.29 -15.41
C VAL A 185 -5.32 2.85 -15.77
N PRO A 186 -4.03 2.48 -15.91
CA PRO A 186 -3.67 1.11 -16.25
C PRO A 186 -4.10 0.10 -15.18
N SER A 187 -4.00 0.48 -13.90
CA SER A 187 -4.38 -0.38 -12.78
C SER A 187 -5.87 -0.65 -12.75
N ILE A 188 -6.70 0.38 -12.91
CA ILE A 188 -8.17 0.25 -13.00
C ILE A 188 -8.57 -0.58 -14.21
N VAL A 189 -7.95 -0.36 -15.38
CA VAL A 189 -8.21 -1.17 -16.57
C VAL A 189 -7.85 -2.64 -16.32
N GLY A 190 -6.73 -2.92 -15.66
CA GLY A 190 -6.32 -4.26 -15.25
C GLY A 190 -7.34 -4.94 -14.33
N ILE A 191 -7.80 -4.23 -13.29
CA ILE A 191 -8.82 -4.72 -12.35
C ILE A 191 -10.14 -5.03 -13.08
N CYS A 192 -10.61 -4.11 -13.94
CA CYS A 192 -11.82 -4.31 -14.73
C CYS A 192 -11.70 -5.51 -15.67
N ALA A 193 -10.58 -5.63 -16.38
CA ALA A 193 -10.33 -6.74 -17.30
C ALA A 193 -10.29 -8.09 -16.57
N ALA A 194 -9.60 -8.17 -15.43
CA ALA A 194 -9.57 -9.38 -14.62
C ALA A 194 -10.93 -9.72 -14.01
N THR A 195 -11.69 -8.73 -13.57
CA THR A 195 -13.04 -8.92 -13.02
C THR A 195 -13.98 -9.48 -14.09
N ILE A 196 -14.00 -8.90 -15.29
CA ILE A 196 -14.85 -9.36 -16.41
C ILE A 196 -14.41 -10.75 -16.87
N ALA A 197 -13.10 -10.99 -17.04
CA ALA A 197 -12.58 -12.29 -17.46
C ALA A 197 -12.94 -13.38 -16.44
N ALA A 198 -12.68 -13.14 -15.16
CA ALA A 198 -12.97 -14.09 -14.10
C ALA A 198 -14.48 -14.36 -13.96
N TRP A 199 -15.30 -13.32 -14.08
CA TRP A 199 -16.76 -13.46 -14.10
C TRP A 199 -17.25 -14.29 -15.29
N PHE A 200 -16.67 -14.09 -16.48
CA PHE A 200 -17.01 -14.86 -17.68
C PHE A 200 -16.70 -16.35 -17.51
N PHE A 201 -15.60 -16.70 -16.85
CA PHE A 201 -15.20 -18.10 -16.66
C PHE A 201 -16.00 -18.80 -15.55
N ALA A 202 -16.18 -18.17 -14.38
CA ALA A 202 -16.78 -18.84 -13.22
C ALA A 202 -17.67 -17.94 -12.34
N GLY A 203 -18.25 -16.89 -12.91
CA GLY A 203 -19.20 -16.00 -12.21
C GLY A 203 -18.58 -15.30 -10.99
N LEU A 204 -19.38 -15.09 -9.95
CA LEU A 204 -18.94 -14.44 -8.71
C LEU A 204 -17.83 -15.23 -8.00
N TYR A 205 -17.90 -16.56 -8.05
CA TYR A 205 -16.83 -17.41 -7.50
C TYR A 205 -15.53 -17.26 -8.30
N GLY A 206 -15.60 -17.09 -9.62
CA GLY A 206 -14.45 -16.76 -10.47
C GLY A 206 -13.76 -15.47 -10.04
N ILE A 207 -14.52 -14.40 -9.76
CA ILE A 207 -13.97 -13.13 -9.25
C ILE A 207 -13.22 -13.36 -7.93
N ALA A 208 -13.80 -14.15 -7.02
CA ALA A 208 -13.15 -14.48 -5.76
C ALA A 208 -11.86 -15.29 -5.94
N ILE A 209 -11.87 -16.27 -6.83
CA ILE A 209 -10.69 -17.10 -7.15
C ILE A 209 -9.62 -16.28 -7.89
N SER A 210 -10.00 -15.27 -8.67
CA SER A 210 -9.08 -14.30 -9.25
C SER A 210 -8.35 -13.49 -8.16
N ALA A 211 -9.06 -13.02 -7.12
CA ALA A 211 -8.42 -12.36 -5.98
C ALA A 211 -7.41 -13.28 -5.27
N VAL A 212 -7.77 -14.56 -5.05
CA VAL A 212 -6.86 -15.58 -4.49
C VAL A 212 -5.67 -15.83 -5.41
N GLY A 213 -5.89 -15.90 -6.73
CA GLY A 213 -4.85 -16.09 -7.73
C GLY A 213 -3.84 -14.94 -7.73
N MET A 214 -4.31 -13.70 -7.60
CA MET A 214 -3.44 -12.54 -7.41
C MET A 214 -2.63 -12.71 -6.13
N LEU A 215 -3.27 -12.94 -4.98
CA LEU A 215 -2.63 -13.04 -3.67
C LEU A 215 -1.85 -14.34 -3.41
N SER A 216 -1.84 -15.29 -4.36
CA SER A 216 -1.16 -16.58 -4.20
C SER A 216 0.35 -16.46 -4.01
N ILE A 217 0.98 -15.46 -4.65
CA ILE A 217 2.42 -15.22 -4.59
C ILE A 217 2.83 -14.28 -3.45
N THR A 218 1.92 -14.02 -2.50
CA THR A 218 2.10 -13.09 -1.38
C THR A 218 3.42 -13.28 -0.63
N GLY A 219 3.86 -14.52 -0.41
CA GLY A 219 5.14 -14.78 0.27
C GLY A 219 6.35 -14.14 -0.42
N MET A 220 6.37 -14.14 -1.76
CA MET A 220 7.43 -13.50 -2.54
C MET A 220 7.29 -11.97 -2.53
N ILE A 221 6.05 -11.45 -2.56
CA ILE A 221 5.77 -10.02 -2.52
C ILE A 221 6.16 -9.41 -1.17
N VAL A 222 5.78 -10.03 -0.05
CA VAL A 222 6.15 -9.58 1.30
C VAL A 222 7.66 -9.67 1.51
N SER A 223 8.30 -10.74 1.02
CA SER A 223 9.77 -10.86 1.10
C SER A 223 10.49 -9.76 0.33
N SER A 224 9.97 -9.41 -0.86
CA SER A 224 10.48 -8.33 -1.70
C SER A 224 10.25 -6.96 -1.07
N ASP A 225 9.11 -6.75 -0.41
CA ASP A 225 8.81 -5.47 0.22
C ASP A 225 9.64 -5.24 1.47
N ALA A 226 9.69 -6.24 2.36
CA ALA A 226 10.47 -6.16 3.60
C ALA A 226 11.98 -5.99 3.34
N TYR A 227 12.47 -6.38 2.17
CA TYR A 227 13.86 -6.13 1.77
C TYR A 227 14.19 -4.63 1.78
N GLY A 228 13.27 -3.74 1.38
CA GLY A 228 13.50 -2.29 1.36
C GLY A 228 13.82 -1.73 2.75
N PRO A 229 12.89 -1.78 3.72
CA PRO A 229 13.11 -1.26 5.07
C PRO A 229 14.31 -1.89 5.80
N ILE A 230 14.64 -3.15 5.53
CA ILE A 230 15.82 -3.81 6.10
C ILE A 230 17.11 -3.12 5.64
N VAL A 231 17.21 -2.83 4.35
CA VAL A 231 18.39 -2.18 3.79
C VAL A 231 18.45 -0.71 4.19
N ASP A 232 17.30 -0.04 4.23
CA ASP A 232 17.17 1.34 4.70
C ASP A 232 17.73 1.49 6.14
N ASN A 233 17.29 0.62 7.05
CA ASN A 233 17.82 0.56 8.41
C ASN A 233 19.31 0.19 8.45
N ALA A 234 19.77 -0.71 7.59
CA ALA A 234 21.18 -1.07 7.54
C ALA A 234 22.06 0.12 7.12
N LYS A 235 21.58 0.95 6.18
CA LYS A 235 22.21 2.21 5.78
C LYS A 235 22.20 3.22 6.92
N GLY A 236 21.05 3.48 7.53
CA GLY A 236 20.94 4.41 8.66
C GLY A 236 21.86 4.02 9.82
N ILE A 237 21.97 2.73 10.14
CA ILE A 237 22.93 2.22 11.15
C ILE A 237 24.38 2.47 10.73
N ALA A 238 24.72 2.27 9.45
CA ALA A 238 26.07 2.50 8.94
C ALA A 238 26.48 3.98 9.02
N GLU A 239 25.57 4.90 8.66
CA GLU A 239 25.76 6.34 8.79
C GLU A 239 25.91 6.78 10.25
N GLN A 240 25.01 6.31 11.13
CA GLN A 240 25.04 6.61 12.56
C GLN A 240 26.31 6.07 13.26
N ALA A 241 26.87 4.97 12.76
CA ALA A 241 28.12 4.39 13.26
C ALA A 241 29.37 5.06 12.67
N GLY A 242 29.23 5.97 11.70
CA GLY A 242 30.35 6.65 11.04
C GLY A 242 31.24 5.69 10.24
N LEU A 243 30.65 4.66 9.62
CA LEU A 243 31.38 3.72 8.77
C LEU A 243 31.84 4.37 7.47
N GLU A 244 32.90 3.81 6.87
CA GLU A 244 33.49 4.34 5.63
C GLU A 244 32.59 4.14 4.40
N GLU A 245 32.80 4.94 3.36
CA GLU A 245 32.07 4.91 2.08
C GLU A 245 32.08 3.52 1.42
N GLU A 246 33.09 2.68 1.70
CA GLU A 246 33.17 1.30 1.20
C GLU A 246 32.02 0.42 1.73
N VAL A 247 31.44 0.76 2.88
CA VAL A 247 30.26 0.09 3.46
C VAL A 247 28.97 0.78 3.05
N VAL A 248 28.95 2.12 3.05
CA VAL A 248 27.75 2.91 2.74
C VAL A 248 27.36 2.81 1.26
N GLY A 249 28.33 2.90 0.34
CA GLY A 249 28.07 2.88 -1.10
C GLY A 249 27.35 1.61 -1.62
N PRO A 250 27.75 0.39 -1.19
CA PRO A 250 26.97 -0.81 -1.50
C PRO A 250 25.55 -0.80 -0.92
N LEU A 251 25.35 -0.21 0.27
CA LEU A 251 24.02 -0.09 0.89
C LEU A 251 23.12 0.88 0.11
N ASP A 252 23.65 1.98 -0.44
CA ASP A 252 22.90 2.88 -1.32
C ASP A 252 22.35 2.16 -2.55
N LEU A 253 23.15 1.29 -3.18
CA LEU A 253 22.70 0.50 -4.33
C LEU A 253 21.59 -0.51 -3.95
N LEU A 254 21.72 -1.12 -2.77
CA LEU A 254 20.72 -2.05 -2.26
C LEU A 254 19.41 -1.31 -1.89
N ASP A 255 19.51 -0.11 -1.32
CA ASP A 255 18.37 0.73 -0.95
C ASP A 255 17.63 1.23 -2.20
N ALA A 256 18.34 1.71 -3.22
CA ALA A 256 17.74 2.09 -4.50
C ALA A 256 16.91 0.94 -5.12
N ALA A 257 17.41 -0.29 -5.05
CA ALA A 257 16.66 -1.48 -5.47
C ALA A 257 15.47 -1.79 -4.54
N GLY A 258 15.62 -1.57 -3.24
CA GLY A 258 14.56 -1.65 -2.23
C GLY A 258 13.41 -0.71 -2.55
N ASN A 259 13.69 0.54 -2.88
CA ASN A 259 12.71 1.56 -3.24
C ASN A 259 11.90 1.19 -4.50
N THR A 260 12.57 0.68 -5.53
CA THR A 260 11.89 0.19 -6.74
C THR A 260 10.98 -1.00 -6.41
N THR A 261 11.46 -1.90 -5.56
CA THR A 261 10.71 -3.09 -5.16
C THR A 261 9.50 -2.72 -4.31
N LYS A 262 9.68 -1.82 -3.33
CA LYS A 262 8.62 -1.24 -2.46
C LYS A 262 7.49 -0.63 -3.28
N ALA A 263 7.81 0.05 -4.39
CA ALA A 263 6.79 0.61 -5.26
C ALA A 263 5.97 -0.47 -6.00
N ILE A 264 6.63 -1.52 -6.50
CA ILE A 264 5.97 -2.65 -7.19
C ILE A 264 5.07 -3.41 -6.21
N THR A 265 5.57 -3.71 -5.02
CA THR A 265 4.88 -4.47 -3.98
C THR A 265 3.71 -3.69 -3.37
N LYS A 266 3.85 -2.37 -3.17
CA LYS A 266 2.73 -1.49 -2.79
C LYS A 266 1.64 -1.47 -3.86
N GLY A 267 2.02 -1.32 -5.14
CA GLY A 267 1.08 -1.41 -6.25
C GLY A 267 0.33 -2.74 -6.26
N PHE A 268 1.05 -3.84 -6.04
CA PHE A 268 0.47 -5.17 -5.92
C PHE A 268 -0.49 -5.28 -4.74
N ALA A 269 -0.12 -4.81 -3.54
CA ALA A 269 -0.98 -4.83 -2.37
C ALA A 269 -2.31 -4.09 -2.62
N ILE A 270 -2.25 -2.91 -3.25
CA ILE A 270 -3.45 -2.11 -3.59
C ILE A 270 -4.31 -2.82 -4.64
N GLY A 271 -3.71 -3.38 -5.68
CA GLY A 271 -4.44 -4.14 -6.69
C GLY A 271 -5.11 -5.40 -6.11
N ALA A 272 -4.43 -6.06 -5.18
CA ALA A 272 -4.92 -7.25 -4.51
C ALA A 272 -6.10 -6.91 -3.60
N ALA A 273 -6.00 -5.80 -2.87
CA ALA A 273 -7.10 -5.27 -2.09
C ALA A 273 -8.32 -5.02 -2.99
N ALA A 274 -8.15 -4.39 -4.17
CA ALA A 274 -9.28 -4.12 -5.07
C ALA A 274 -10.07 -5.38 -5.48
N LEU A 275 -9.41 -6.44 -5.94
CA LEU A 275 -10.09 -7.71 -6.27
C LEU A 275 -10.67 -8.38 -5.01
N THR A 276 -9.98 -8.28 -3.88
CA THR A 276 -10.44 -8.81 -2.59
C THR A 276 -11.72 -8.14 -2.13
N VAL A 277 -11.81 -6.81 -2.21
CA VAL A 277 -13.01 -6.09 -1.74
C VAL A 277 -14.19 -6.31 -2.69
N LEU A 278 -13.94 -6.47 -3.99
CA LEU A 278 -14.98 -6.92 -4.95
C LEU A 278 -15.50 -8.32 -4.60
N SER A 279 -14.60 -9.23 -4.21
CA SER A 279 -14.96 -10.56 -3.71
C SER A 279 -15.79 -10.46 -2.42
N LEU A 280 -15.35 -9.66 -1.44
CA LEU A 280 -16.10 -9.44 -0.19
C LEU A 280 -17.47 -8.81 -0.44
N PHE A 281 -17.58 -7.92 -1.43
CA PHE A 281 -18.85 -7.33 -1.84
C PHE A 281 -19.81 -8.37 -2.42
N ALA A 282 -19.31 -9.30 -3.23
CA ALA A 282 -20.10 -10.44 -3.70
C ALA A 282 -20.52 -11.37 -2.54
N SER A 283 -19.60 -11.65 -1.61
CA SER A 283 -19.91 -12.42 -0.39
C SER A 283 -20.97 -11.73 0.47
N TYR A 284 -20.90 -10.41 0.63
CA TYR A 284 -21.93 -9.64 1.33
C TYR A 284 -23.29 -9.84 0.68
N ALA A 285 -23.40 -9.64 -0.64
CA ALA A 285 -24.65 -9.80 -1.39
C ALA A 285 -25.24 -11.21 -1.22
N GLU A 286 -24.40 -12.23 -1.25
CA GLU A 286 -24.78 -13.63 -0.98
C GLU A 286 -25.31 -13.81 0.45
N ILE A 287 -24.62 -13.28 1.46
CA ILE A 287 -25.01 -13.39 2.88
C ILE A 287 -26.38 -12.74 3.15
N VAL A 288 -26.64 -11.57 2.54
CA VAL A 288 -27.92 -10.86 2.74
C VAL A 288 -29.01 -11.29 1.76
N GLY A 289 -28.70 -12.17 0.81
CA GLY A 289 -29.66 -12.68 -0.19
C GLY A 289 -30.15 -11.63 -1.16
N ILE A 290 -29.28 -10.68 -1.57
CA ILE A 290 -29.62 -9.63 -2.53
C ILE A 290 -29.05 -10.00 -3.90
N GLU A 291 -29.92 -10.22 -4.88
CA GLU A 291 -29.51 -10.53 -6.26
C GLU A 291 -29.06 -9.28 -7.05
N ARG A 292 -29.60 -8.10 -6.73
CA ARG A 292 -29.33 -6.85 -7.45
C ARG A 292 -29.38 -5.63 -6.55
N ILE A 293 -28.44 -4.72 -6.74
CA ILE A 293 -28.40 -3.41 -6.11
C ILE A 293 -28.86 -2.39 -7.14
N ASP A 294 -30.07 -1.87 -6.96
CA ASP A 294 -30.66 -0.88 -7.86
C ASP A 294 -30.32 0.55 -7.42
N LEU A 295 -29.40 1.20 -8.12
CA LEU A 295 -29.01 2.59 -7.86
C LEU A 295 -30.13 3.60 -8.12
N MET A 296 -31.23 3.22 -8.77
CA MET A 296 -32.39 4.10 -8.94
C MET A 296 -33.23 4.21 -7.67
N LYS A 297 -33.03 3.33 -6.68
CA LYS A 297 -33.68 3.42 -5.37
C LYS A 297 -33.04 4.53 -4.53
N PRO A 298 -33.83 5.49 -3.98
CA PRO A 298 -33.30 6.64 -3.25
C PRO A 298 -32.39 6.28 -2.07
N HIS A 299 -32.73 5.27 -1.26
CA HIS A 299 -31.90 4.86 -0.12
C HIS A 299 -30.57 4.22 -0.56
N VAL A 300 -30.55 3.53 -1.71
CA VAL A 300 -29.34 2.91 -2.27
C VAL A 300 -28.36 3.95 -2.76
N ILE A 301 -28.84 4.95 -3.51
CA ILE A 301 -27.97 6.03 -4.00
C ILE A 301 -27.46 6.92 -2.86
N VAL A 302 -28.28 7.15 -1.83
CA VAL A 302 -27.83 7.81 -0.58
C VAL A 302 -26.73 7.00 0.06
N GLY A 303 -26.90 5.68 0.20
CA GLY A 303 -25.85 4.78 0.67
C GLY A 303 -24.57 4.92 -0.14
N ALA A 304 -24.66 4.91 -1.47
CA ALA A 304 -23.52 5.06 -2.38
C ALA A 304 -22.79 6.39 -2.23
N PHE A 305 -23.51 7.52 -2.11
CA PHE A 305 -22.88 8.81 -1.84
C PHE A 305 -22.20 8.85 -0.47
N ILE A 306 -22.82 8.24 0.56
CA ILE A 306 -22.20 8.14 1.88
C ILE A 306 -20.90 7.36 1.77
N GLY A 307 -20.94 6.19 1.12
CA GLY A 307 -19.75 5.37 0.90
C GLY A 307 -18.65 6.12 0.13
N ALA A 308 -19.03 6.84 -0.92
CA ALA A 308 -18.09 7.55 -1.79
C ALA A 308 -17.27 8.64 -1.07
N PHE A 309 -17.81 9.30 -0.04
CA PHE A 309 -17.05 10.32 0.69
C PHE A 309 -16.19 9.76 1.83
N ILE A 310 -16.42 8.51 2.26
CA ILE A 310 -15.72 7.93 3.42
C ILE A 310 -14.21 7.79 3.16
N PRO A 311 -13.73 7.23 2.03
CA PRO A 311 -12.30 7.14 1.78
C PRO A 311 -11.61 8.50 1.75
N PRO A 312 -12.08 9.53 1.00
CA PRO A 312 -11.47 10.85 1.04
C PRO A 312 -11.46 11.50 2.44
N LEU A 313 -12.55 11.36 3.20
CA LEU A 313 -12.63 11.87 4.57
C LEU A 313 -11.62 11.18 5.49
N PHE A 314 -11.54 9.85 5.41
CA PHE A 314 -10.60 9.04 6.16
C PHE A 314 -9.15 9.45 5.85
N SER A 315 -8.80 9.58 4.56
CA SER A 315 -7.48 10.06 4.15
C SER A 315 -7.18 11.46 4.68
N ALA A 316 -8.13 12.40 4.61
CA ALA A 316 -7.95 13.75 5.13
C ALA A 316 -7.69 13.76 6.64
N MET A 317 -8.41 12.94 7.42
CA MET A 317 -8.19 12.81 8.86
C MET A 317 -6.78 12.31 9.18
N LEU A 318 -6.30 11.31 8.45
CA LEU A 318 -4.95 10.76 8.60
C LEU A 318 -3.87 11.77 8.22
N ILE A 319 -3.98 12.42 7.05
CA ILE A 319 -3.01 13.42 6.59
C ILE A 319 -2.92 14.59 7.58
N LEU A 320 -4.06 15.09 8.06
CA LEU A 320 -4.08 16.15 9.07
C LEU A 320 -3.49 15.68 10.41
N GLY A 321 -3.68 14.42 10.76
CA GLY A 321 -3.09 13.79 11.95
C GLY A 321 -1.56 13.72 11.85
N VAL A 322 -1.02 13.29 10.70
CA VAL A 322 0.42 13.30 10.42
C VAL A 322 0.96 14.71 10.49
N GLY A 323 0.31 15.68 9.83
CA GLY A 323 0.73 17.08 9.86
C GLY A 323 0.84 17.65 11.28
N ARG A 324 -0.18 17.43 12.13
CA ARG A 324 -0.14 17.86 13.55
C ARG A 324 1.04 17.25 14.32
N ASN A 325 1.35 15.97 14.09
CA ASN A 325 2.46 15.31 14.76
C ASN A 325 3.84 15.70 14.18
N ALA A 326 3.92 15.95 12.87
CA ALA A 326 5.11 16.47 12.23
C ALA A 326 5.49 17.85 12.80
N PHE A 327 4.53 18.76 12.99
CA PHE A 327 4.78 20.05 13.64
C PHE A 327 5.38 19.90 15.05
N ARG A 328 4.83 18.99 15.86
CA ARG A 328 5.36 18.70 17.21
C ARG A 328 6.78 18.13 17.14
N MET A 329 7.06 17.26 16.17
CA MET A 329 8.37 16.68 15.95
C MET A 329 9.38 17.77 15.53
N ILE A 330 9.03 18.60 14.54
CA ILE A 330 9.86 19.71 14.05
C ILE A 330 10.21 20.66 15.19
N GLU A 331 9.23 21.07 16.01
CA GLU A 331 9.49 21.94 17.15
C GLU A 331 10.42 21.31 18.18
N GLU A 332 10.29 20.01 18.45
CA GLU A 332 11.18 19.30 19.37
C GLU A 332 12.61 19.18 18.82
N VAL A 333 12.77 18.84 17.53
CA VAL A 333 14.10 18.76 16.90
C VAL A 333 14.78 20.13 16.93
N ARG A 334 14.06 21.21 16.56
CA ARG A 334 14.55 22.59 16.65
C ARG A 334 14.91 22.98 18.08
N ARG A 335 14.08 22.59 19.06
CA ARG A 335 14.32 22.86 20.48
C ARG A 335 15.64 22.24 20.92
N GLN A 336 15.88 20.96 20.59
CA GLN A 336 17.10 20.27 20.96
C GLN A 336 18.35 20.88 20.32
N PHE A 337 18.31 21.20 19.02
CA PHE A 337 19.45 21.86 18.35
C PHE A 337 19.77 23.25 18.94
N ARG A 338 18.75 23.98 19.40
CA ARG A 338 18.93 25.31 20.00
C ARG A 338 19.37 25.24 21.47
N GLU A 339 18.85 24.29 22.24
CA GLU A 339 18.97 24.27 23.70
C GLU A 339 20.05 23.33 24.24
N ILE A 340 20.46 22.30 23.49
CA ILE A 340 21.49 21.35 23.91
C ILE A 340 22.87 21.83 23.43
N PRO A 341 23.74 22.36 24.32
CA PRO A 341 25.03 22.88 23.90
C PRO A 341 25.95 21.77 23.38
N GLY A 342 26.58 21.99 22.23
CA GLY A 342 27.49 21.03 21.61
C GLY A 342 26.82 19.91 20.83
N LEU A 343 25.49 19.91 20.67
CA LEU A 343 24.78 18.92 19.85
C LEU A 343 25.15 19.05 18.36
N MET A 344 25.12 20.28 17.83
CA MET A 344 25.53 20.58 16.45
C MET A 344 26.98 20.21 16.15
N ASP A 345 27.86 20.40 17.14
CA ASP A 345 29.28 20.09 17.06
C ASP A 345 29.58 18.59 17.26
N GLY A 346 28.56 17.75 17.49
CA GLY A 346 28.70 16.32 17.75
C GLY A 346 29.31 15.97 19.11
N ARG A 347 29.36 16.92 20.05
CA ARG A 347 29.95 16.74 21.40
C ARG A 347 28.93 16.33 22.46
N ALA A 348 27.65 16.58 22.19
CA ALA A 348 26.54 16.18 23.05
C ALA A 348 25.65 15.14 22.35
N ARG A 349 25.02 14.27 23.13
CA ARG A 349 24.04 13.30 22.61
C ARG A 349 22.65 13.91 22.59
N PRO A 350 21.87 13.74 21.52
CA PRO A 350 20.47 14.15 21.48
C PRO A 350 19.59 13.26 22.39
N ASP A 351 18.41 13.76 22.73
CA ASP A 351 17.37 13.01 23.41
C ASP A 351 16.43 12.37 22.38
N TYR A 352 16.81 11.17 21.91
CA TYR A 352 16.01 10.37 20.99
C TYR A 352 14.68 9.90 21.59
N ALA A 353 14.68 9.60 22.90
CA ALA A 353 13.51 9.04 23.58
C ALA A 353 12.32 9.99 23.54
N ARG A 354 12.59 11.30 23.59
CA ARG A 354 11.57 12.33 23.46
C ARG A 354 10.89 12.32 22.09
N CYS A 355 11.66 12.19 21.00
CA CYS A 355 11.11 12.09 19.64
C CYS A 355 10.27 10.82 19.47
N VAL A 356 10.75 9.67 19.98
CA VAL A 356 10.00 8.42 19.98
C VAL A 356 8.66 8.57 20.73
N ASP A 357 8.66 9.17 21.94
CA ASP A 357 7.44 9.40 22.73
C ASP A 357 6.40 10.26 21.98
N ILE A 358 6.85 11.30 21.28
CA ILE A 358 5.99 12.16 20.46
C ILE A 358 5.36 11.35 19.32
N ALA A 359 6.15 10.57 18.58
CA ALA A 359 5.68 9.75 17.49
C ALA A 359 4.66 8.69 17.97
N THR A 360 4.97 7.97 19.06
CA THR A 360 4.10 6.93 19.61
C THR A 360 2.75 7.48 20.09
N LYS A 361 2.76 8.53 20.93
CA LYS A 361 1.51 9.13 21.42
C LYS A 361 0.70 9.76 20.30
N GLY A 362 1.39 10.36 19.33
CA GLY A 362 0.78 10.94 18.13
C GLY A 362 0.04 9.89 17.32
N ALA A 363 0.71 8.80 16.95
CA ALA A 363 0.14 7.73 16.14
C ALA A 363 -1.11 7.10 16.79
N LEU A 364 -1.03 6.76 18.08
CA LEU A 364 -2.17 6.16 18.81
C LEU A 364 -3.38 7.10 18.89
N ARG A 365 -3.14 8.39 19.13
CA ARG A 365 -4.22 9.37 19.30
C ARG A 365 -4.93 9.68 17.98
N GLU A 366 -4.19 9.78 16.88
CA GLU A 366 -4.75 10.19 15.59
C GLU A 366 -5.44 9.02 14.84
N LEU A 367 -5.11 7.76 15.15
CA LEU A 367 -5.73 6.59 14.50
C LEU A 367 -7.13 6.26 15.02
N ILE A 368 -7.41 6.51 16.31
CA ILE A 368 -8.68 6.12 16.94
C ILE A 368 -9.89 6.79 16.26
N PRO A 369 -9.93 8.12 16.04
CA PRO A 369 -11.09 8.77 15.45
C PRO A 369 -11.50 8.25 14.05
N PRO A 370 -10.60 8.15 13.05
CA PRO A 370 -10.99 7.68 11.72
C PRO A 370 -11.44 6.22 11.73
N SER A 371 -10.84 5.34 12.54
CA SER A 371 -11.26 3.94 12.66
C SER A 371 -12.63 3.78 13.32
N LEU A 372 -12.92 4.53 14.39
CA LEU A 372 -14.24 4.49 15.03
C LEU A 372 -15.32 5.07 14.12
N LEU A 373 -15.00 6.14 13.39
CA LEU A 373 -15.91 6.78 12.46
C LEU A 373 -16.34 5.83 11.35
N SER A 374 -15.42 5.11 10.72
CA SER A 374 -15.74 4.19 9.63
C SER A 374 -16.67 3.07 10.10
N ILE A 375 -16.33 2.41 11.22
CA ILE A 375 -17.15 1.34 11.81
C ILE A 375 -18.55 1.87 12.19
N ALA A 376 -18.61 3.01 12.88
CA ALA A 376 -19.88 3.59 13.31
C ALA A 376 -20.77 3.93 12.12
N ILE A 377 -20.23 4.56 11.07
CA ILE A 377 -21.01 4.91 9.87
C ILE A 377 -21.49 3.65 9.15
N THR A 378 -20.65 2.63 8.98
CA THR A 378 -21.07 1.35 8.37
C THR A 378 -22.28 0.75 9.11
N LEU A 379 -22.23 0.71 10.44
CA LEU A 379 -23.33 0.19 11.27
C LEU A 379 -24.58 1.09 11.19
N ILE A 380 -24.42 2.42 11.24
CA ILE A 380 -25.52 3.37 11.11
C ILE A 380 -26.23 3.18 9.76
N VAL A 381 -25.49 3.13 8.66
CA VAL A 381 -26.07 2.89 7.33
C VAL A 381 -26.82 1.56 7.30
N GLY A 382 -26.21 0.50 7.82
CA GLY A 382 -26.85 -0.82 7.91
C GLY A 382 -28.16 -0.80 8.69
N PHE A 383 -28.14 -0.40 9.96
CA PHE A 383 -29.32 -0.44 10.83
C PHE A 383 -30.39 0.60 10.48
N VAL A 384 -30.01 1.76 9.95
CA VAL A 384 -30.95 2.84 9.65
C VAL A 384 -31.50 2.73 8.23
N LEU A 385 -30.66 2.53 7.21
CA LEU A 385 -31.05 2.56 5.80
C LEU A 385 -31.23 1.18 5.16
N GLY A 386 -30.77 0.13 5.83
CA GLY A 386 -30.96 -1.26 5.43
C GLY A 386 -29.90 -1.83 4.50
N VAL A 387 -30.04 -3.13 4.22
CA VAL A 387 -29.01 -3.94 3.54
C VAL A 387 -28.76 -3.52 2.09
N GLU A 388 -29.77 -3.03 1.37
CA GLU A 388 -29.59 -2.51 0.01
C GLU A 388 -28.80 -1.20 0.01
N ALA A 389 -29.09 -0.29 0.96
CA ALA A 389 -28.35 0.95 1.12
C ALA A 389 -26.92 0.71 1.58
N LEU A 390 -26.71 -0.27 2.46
CA LEU A 390 -25.39 -0.73 2.85
C LEU A 390 -24.62 -1.32 1.65
N GLY A 391 -25.29 -2.04 0.76
CA GLY A 391 -24.71 -2.48 -0.52
C GLY A 391 -24.28 -1.28 -1.38
N GLY A 392 -25.12 -0.25 -1.49
CA GLY A 392 -24.74 1.01 -2.14
C GLY A 392 -23.51 1.66 -1.49
N TYR A 393 -23.47 1.74 -0.16
CA TYR A 393 -22.35 2.25 0.63
C TYR A 393 -21.04 1.50 0.39
N LEU A 394 -21.07 0.16 0.35
CA LEU A 394 -19.89 -0.63 0.03
C LEU A 394 -19.42 -0.33 -1.39
N ALA A 395 -20.32 -0.31 -2.38
CA ALA A 395 -19.97 -0.01 -3.76
C ALA A 395 -19.34 1.39 -3.92
N GLY A 396 -19.93 2.42 -3.31
CA GLY A 396 -19.39 3.79 -3.34
C GLY A 396 -18.02 3.90 -2.66
N SER A 397 -17.85 3.22 -1.53
CA SER A 397 -16.58 3.18 -0.80
C SER A 397 -15.50 2.50 -1.63
N ILE A 398 -15.79 1.34 -2.23
CA ILE A 398 -14.84 0.58 -3.06
C ILE A 398 -14.36 1.42 -4.24
N LEU A 399 -15.28 2.02 -5.00
CA LEU A 399 -14.95 2.78 -6.20
C LEU A 399 -14.04 3.98 -5.91
N THR A 400 -14.35 4.74 -4.85
CA THR A 400 -13.57 5.93 -4.48
C THR A 400 -12.28 5.56 -3.74
N GLY A 401 -12.33 4.54 -2.88
CA GLY A 401 -11.20 4.09 -2.10
C GLY A 401 -10.07 3.54 -2.96
N ILE A 402 -10.37 2.69 -3.95
CA ILE A 402 -9.35 2.16 -4.87
C ILE A 402 -8.67 3.30 -5.65
N VAL A 403 -9.45 4.27 -6.13
CA VAL A 403 -8.92 5.43 -6.86
C VAL A 403 -7.97 6.24 -6.00
N PHE A 404 -8.37 6.56 -4.76
CA PHE A 404 -7.52 7.34 -3.84
C PHE A 404 -6.31 6.55 -3.37
N ALA A 405 -6.43 5.25 -3.11
CA ALA A 405 -5.32 4.40 -2.68
C ALA A 405 -4.21 4.36 -3.75
N LEU A 406 -4.58 4.06 -4.99
CA LEU A 406 -3.64 4.03 -6.13
C LEU A 406 -3.01 5.39 -6.38
N TYR A 407 -3.84 6.44 -6.38
CA TYR A 407 -3.38 7.81 -6.59
C TYR A 407 -2.34 8.22 -5.54
N MET A 408 -2.65 8.06 -4.25
CA MET A 408 -1.78 8.50 -3.16
C MET A 408 -0.48 7.71 -3.12
N ALA A 409 -0.54 6.39 -3.29
CA ALA A 409 0.65 5.55 -3.30
C ALA A 409 1.61 5.92 -4.44
N ASN A 410 1.10 6.05 -5.67
CA ASN A 410 1.94 6.35 -6.82
C ASN A 410 2.42 7.80 -6.85
N ALA A 411 1.58 8.77 -6.44
CA ALA A 411 2.00 10.17 -6.37
C ALA A 411 3.13 10.36 -5.36
N GLY A 412 2.97 9.82 -4.14
CA GLY A 412 4.01 9.89 -3.12
C GLY A 412 5.30 9.17 -3.52
N GLY A 413 5.20 7.96 -4.08
CA GLY A 413 6.37 7.24 -4.59
C GLY A 413 7.09 7.96 -5.74
N ALA A 414 6.34 8.67 -6.60
CA ALA A 414 6.93 9.44 -7.69
C ALA A 414 7.64 10.71 -7.20
N TRP A 415 7.11 11.39 -6.17
CA TRP A 415 7.78 12.55 -5.56
C TRP A 415 9.09 12.15 -4.87
N ASP A 416 9.09 11.06 -4.11
CA ASP A 416 10.29 10.53 -3.45
C ASP A 416 11.39 10.18 -4.45
N ASN A 417 11.03 9.42 -5.49
CA ASN A 417 12.00 9.04 -6.50
C ASN A 417 12.44 10.23 -7.37
N ALA A 418 11.63 11.29 -7.50
CA ALA A 418 12.06 12.52 -8.14
C ALA A 418 13.08 13.28 -7.28
N LYS A 419 12.94 13.27 -5.95
CA LYS A 419 13.96 13.77 -5.01
C LYS A 419 15.25 12.97 -5.17
N LYS A 420 15.19 11.63 -5.07
CA LYS A 420 16.35 10.74 -5.20
C LYS A 420 17.08 10.92 -6.55
N TYR A 421 16.33 11.11 -7.64
CA TYR A 421 16.92 11.41 -8.95
C TYR A 421 17.77 12.69 -8.95
N ILE A 422 17.34 13.75 -8.24
CA ILE A 422 18.15 14.98 -8.11
C ILE A 422 19.35 14.73 -7.20
N GLU A 423 19.21 13.90 -6.17
CA GLU A 423 20.30 13.56 -5.23
C GLU A 423 21.44 12.78 -5.88
N GLU A 424 21.18 12.03 -6.97
CA GLU A 424 22.20 11.39 -7.83
C GLU A 424 23.06 12.39 -8.63
N GLY A 425 22.77 13.70 -8.55
CA GLY A 425 23.55 14.77 -9.16
C GLY A 425 22.89 15.43 -10.38
N TYR A 426 21.70 14.98 -10.76
CA TYR A 426 20.91 15.63 -11.81
C TYR A 426 20.34 16.98 -11.32
N PHE A 427 20.14 17.91 -12.24
CA PHE A 427 19.52 19.22 -11.97
C PHE A 427 20.14 20.04 -10.82
N GLY A 428 21.44 19.85 -10.56
CA GLY A 428 22.21 20.61 -9.58
C GLY A 428 22.53 19.86 -8.29
N GLY A 429 22.01 18.66 -8.08
CA GLY A 429 22.40 17.83 -6.94
C GLY A 429 21.84 18.28 -5.59
N LYS A 430 22.31 17.61 -4.53
CA LYS A 430 21.97 17.90 -3.12
C LYS A 430 22.23 19.38 -2.77
N GLY A 431 21.28 20.01 -2.09
CA GLY A 431 21.35 21.41 -1.64
C GLY A 431 20.96 22.46 -2.70
N SER A 432 20.76 22.07 -3.96
CA SER A 432 20.26 22.96 -5.00
C SER A 432 18.82 23.41 -4.75
N GLU A 433 18.38 24.49 -5.41
CA GLU A 433 16.97 24.93 -5.32
C GLU A 433 16.00 23.88 -5.88
N ALA A 434 16.42 23.13 -6.90
CA ALA A 434 15.65 22.00 -7.42
C ALA A 434 15.54 20.86 -6.39
N HIS A 435 16.61 20.57 -5.66
CA HIS A 435 16.59 19.59 -4.57
C HIS A 435 15.63 20.01 -3.45
N LYS A 436 15.72 21.25 -2.98
CA LYS A 436 14.77 21.78 -1.98
C LYS A 436 13.32 21.69 -2.44
N ALA A 437 13.05 22.03 -3.70
CA ALA A 437 11.71 21.92 -4.28
C ALA A 437 11.21 20.47 -4.31
N ALA A 438 12.08 19.51 -4.63
CA ALA A 438 11.72 18.09 -4.62
C ALA A 438 11.53 17.53 -3.21
N VAL A 439 12.29 18.00 -2.21
CA VAL A 439 12.07 17.65 -0.79
C VAL A 439 10.69 18.14 -0.32
N VAL A 440 10.22 19.30 -0.77
CA VAL A 440 8.83 19.74 -0.49
C VAL A 440 7.81 18.79 -1.13
N GLY A 441 8.06 18.32 -2.36
CA GLY A 441 7.21 17.32 -3.02
C GLY A 441 7.13 16.02 -2.24
N ASP A 442 8.28 15.49 -1.82
CA ASP A 442 8.39 14.24 -1.07
C ASP A 442 7.71 14.32 0.30
N THR A 443 7.95 15.40 1.05
CA THR A 443 7.28 15.62 2.36
C THR A 443 5.77 15.79 2.27
N VAL A 444 5.23 16.19 1.11
CA VAL A 444 3.79 16.11 0.81
C VAL A 444 3.36 14.67 0.48
N GLY A 445 4.22 13.92 -0.19
CA GLY A 445 4.06 12.53 -0.59
C GLY A 445 4.14 11.49 0.55
N ASP A 446 4.88 11.74 1.63
CA ASP A 446 5.01 10.81 2.75
C ASP A 446 3.67 10.42 3.40
N PRO A 447 2.81 11.37 3.83
CA PRO A 447 1.51 11.00 4.37
C PRO A 447 0.59 10.36 3.31
N PHE A 448 0.87 10.53 2.02
CA PHE A 448 0.13 9.88 0.94
C PHE A 448 0.55 8.42 0.80
N LYS A 449 1.86 8.13 0.66
CA LYS A 449 2.38 6.80 0.32
C LYS A 449 2.57 5.86 1.52
N ASP A 450 2.69 6.40 2.74
CA ASP A 450 3.01 5.62 3.94
C ASP A 450 1.93 5.70 5.03
N THR A 451 0.91 6.55 4.88
CA THR A 451 -0.19 6.62 5.84
C THR A 451 -1.55 6.48 5.17
N ALA A 452 -1.99 7.48 4.41
CA ALA A 452 -3.36 7.53 3.90
C ALA A 452 -3.62 6.49 2.80
N GLY A 453 -2.75 6.42 1.78
CA GLY A 453 -2.93 5.53 0.63
C GLY A 453 -3.04 4.05 1.02
N PRO A 454 -2.05 3.47 1.70
CA PRO A 454 -2.11 2.07 2.15
C PRO A 454 -3.29 1.79 3.09
N SER A 455 -3.58 2.70 4.04
CA SER A 455 -4.67 2.50 5.02
C SER A 455 -6.06 2.44 4.37
N LEU A 456 -6.24 2.95 3.15
CA LEU A 456 -7.51 2.82 2.43
C LEU A 456 -7.81 1.37 2.06
N ASN A 457 -6.80 0.53 1.81
CA ASN A 457 -7.02 -0.89 1.55
C ASN A 457 -7.65 -1.55 2.77
N THR A 458 -7.02 -1.37 3.93
CA THR A 458 -7.52 -1.88 5.21
C THR A 458 -8.89 -1.31 5.56
N LEU A 459 -9.14 -0.02 5.31
CA LEU A 459 -10.46 0.59 5.51
C LEU A 459 -11.54 -0.15 4.72
N LEU A 460 -11.29 -0.43 3.44
CA LEU A 460 -12.25 -1.10 2.57
C LEU A 460 -12.53 -2.55 3.01
N CYS A 461 -11.50 -3.27 3.47
CA CYS A 461 -11.66 -4.58 4.09
C CYS A 461 -12.51 -4.50 5.36
N VAL A 462 -12.17 -3.58 6.28
CA VAL A 462 -12.87 -3.41 7.57
C VAL A 462 -14.34 -3.09 7.37
N ILE A 463 -14.70 -2.11 6.53
CA ILE A 463 -16.12 -1.77 6.31
C ILE A 463 -16.90 -2.94 5.69
N SER A 464 -16.27 -3.73 4.81
CA SER A 464 -16.89 -4.88 4.16
C SER A 464 -17.08 -6.05 5.13
N LEU A 465 -16.08 -6.30 5.99
CA LEU A 465 -16.13 -7.32 7.03
C LEU A 465 -17.12 -6.95 8.13
N VAL A 466 -17.19 -5.68 8.53
CA VAL A 466 -18.20 -5.19 9.49
C VAL A 466 -19.60 -5.36 8.90
N ALA A 467 -19.82 -4.93 7.65
CA ALA A 467 -21.11 -5.10 6.97
C ALA A 467 -21.54 -6.57 6.92
N SER A 468 -20.63 -7.47 6.54
CA SER A 468 -20.91 -8.91 6.41
C SER A 468 -21.12 -9.59 7.77
N THR A 469 -20.32 -9.24 8.78
CA THR A 469 -20.39 -9.84 10.12
C THR A 469 -21.67 -9.45 10.85
N PHE A 470 -22.10 -8.19 10.71
CA PHE A 470 -23.32 -7.68 11.32
C PHE A 470 -24.57 -7.91 10.45
N ALA A 471 -24.43 -8.44 9.23
CA ALA A 471 -25.54 -8.67 8.31
C ALA A 471 -26.73 -9.42 8.95
N PRO A 472 -26.56 -10.52 9.71
CA PRO A 472 -27.69 -11.20 10.35
C PRO A 472 -28.44 -10.33 11.37
N LEU A 473 -27.73 -9.45 12.07
CA LEU A 473 -28.34 -8.51 13.02
C LEU A 473 -29.05 -7.38 12.29
N ILE A 474 -28.43 -6.85 11.24
CA ILE A 474 -29.00 -5.80 10.41
C ILE A 474 -30.31 -6.30 9.79
N LEU A 475 -30.32 -7.48 9.15
CA LEU A 475 -31.54 -8.09 8.59
C LEU A 475 -32.70 -8.18 9.59
N ARG A 476 -32.39 -8.41 10.88
CA ARG A 476 -33.40 -8.54 11.93
C ARG A 476 -33.88 -7.21 12.50
N TYR A 477 -33.00 -6.21 12.62
CA TYR A 477 -33.24 -4.98 13.38
C TYR A 477 -33.17 -3.69 12.56
N THR A 478 -33.16 -3.78 11.23
CA THR A 478 -33.19 -2.61 10.36
C THR A 478 -34.48 -1.79 10.53
N LEU A 479 -34.35 -0.46 10.55
CA LEU A 479 -35.46 0.51 10.64
C LEU A 479 -36.19 0.73 9.31
N LEU A 480 -35.46 0.91 8.21
CA LEU A 480 -36.01 0.98 6.84
C LEU A 480 -36.02 -0.40 6.18
N ARG A 481 -37.20 -0.99 6.01
CA ARG A 481 -37.37 -2.26 5.30
C ARG A 481 -37.53 -2.08 3.80
#